data_AF-G1UNH4-F1
#
_entry.id   AF-G1UNH4-F1
#
_cell.length_a   1.000
_cell.length_b   1.000
_cell.length_c   1.000
_cell.angle_alpha   90.00
_cell.angle_beta   90.00
_cell.angle_gamma   90.00
#
_symmetry.space_group_name_H-M   'P 1'
#
loop_
_entity.id
_entity.type
_entity.pdbx_description
1 polymer ?
#
loop_
_entity_poly.entity_id
_entity_poly.type
_entity_poly.pdbx_seq_one_letter_code
_entity_poly.pdbx_strand_id
1 'polypeptide(L)'
;MTLDTALSKALYQGNGSATQFPFAFKVWEPDQIRVTVTGPGRESRDVTSQSRIELTEDGGVVTYPLAGEALSDRYFLSVTRNMPFVQDIDLVSGSSFDPQVIEDGLDQSAAERQQLREQLSRAVILPPTSEQSPEEVVEDIYAARDEAQTSAEAAAQSATAAGKSAVDAAASESHAKEYQDWSCQCADRAEQARDAALAQAVATNELMAAEMTKINAIVVANKDDQQAAIAGAKAWADSDMPPDPDDPESKSAKTWAKVAEENTIENLPVTSKAQKGLMQVGQHLEVTPEGVVDVPVASESKQGIGRSATTAEVESGVTGENGPAWVTPENLVLAFNFIEDWRKSWIGVPRFWRSTTLPPNHAWPDGSFISFADWPEFKAVYDADGFAGMLMPWDADSATQAANLGKFRPDAANPTGLYLPLHGGQFFRAWVLGTDREAGSWQEDALQGHVHGYGGASERQNYVNAPIMLSVAPIDNNGIVSMTNAQKQAYVSDGAHGTPRIASDTRPENTIVPVILYLGRPA
;
A
#
# COMPACT_ATOMS: atom_id res chain seq x y z
N MET A 1 40.22 66.52 -33.71
CA MET A 1 39.68 65.60 -34.75
C MET A 1 38.19 65.48 -34.42
N THR A 2 37.41 64.58 -35.02
CA THR A 2 36.03 64.35 -34.56
C THR A 2 35.81 62.87 -34.44
N LEU A 3 35.32 62.39 -33.30
CA LEU A 3 34.97 60.98 -33.13
C LEU A 3 33.79 60.59 -34.03
N ASP A 4 34.08 59.93 -35.16
CA ASP A 4 33.11 59.48 -36.16
C ASP A 4 32.51 58.09 -35.87
N THR A 5 33.15 57.32 -34.97
CA THR A 5 32.73 55.98 -34.57
C THR A 5 31.99 55.96 -33.23
N ALA A 6 30.98 55.09 -33.16
CA ALA A 6 30.20 54.81 -31.95
C ALA A 6 30.81 53.69 -31.07
N LEU A 7 31.90 53.05 -31.53
CA LEU A 7 32.53 51.92 -30.84
C LEU A 7 33.19 52.37 -29.53
N SER A 8 33.01 51.58 -28.47
CA SER A 8 33.61 51.80 -27.15
C SER A 8 34.16 50.53 -26.49
N LYS A 9 34.04 49.39 -27.19
CA LYS A 9 34.53 48.08 -26.76
C LYS A 9 34.93 47.19 -27.93
N ALA A 10 35.78 46.20 -27.64
CA ALA A 10 36.10 45.09 -28.52
C ALA A 10 36.03 43.77 -27.73
N LEU A 11 35.53 42.72 -28.37
CA LEU A 11 35.33 41.40 -27.76
C LEU A 11 36.02 40.34 -28.63
N TYR A 12 36.80 39.48 -27.97
CA TYR A 12 37.56 38.42 -28.61
C TYR A 12 37.32 37.10 -27.88
N GLN A 13 36.98 36.04 -28.63
CA GLN A 13 37.02 34.68 -28.11
C GLN A 13 38.45 34.16 -28.26
N GLY A 14 38.97 33.48 -27.23
CA GLY A 14 40.26 32.81 -27.32
C GLY A 14 40.26 31.72 -28.40
N ASN A 15 41.44 31.36 -28.88
CA ASN A 15 41.60 30.29 -29.87
C ASN A 15 42.85 29.43 -29.62
N GLY A 16 43.49 29.61 -28.45
CA GLY A 16 44.71 28.93 -28.05
C GLY A 16 45.98 29.39 -28.76
N SER A 17 45.94 30.46 -29.57
CA SER A 17 47.10 30.93 -30.34
C SER A 17 47.27 32.45 -30.42
N ALA A 18 46.18 33.22 -30.48
CA ALA A 18 46.23 34.67 -30.60
C ALA A 18 46.63 35.34 -29.27
N THR A 19 47.56 36.29 -29.34
CA THR A 19 48.02 37.09 -28.19
C THR A 19 47.91 38.60 -28.42
N GLN A 20 47.48 39.02 -29.60
CA GLN A 20 47.30 40.43 -29.98
C GLN A 20 45.84 40.66 -30.37
N PHE A 21 45.24 41.69 -29.77
CA PHE A 21 43.83 42.01 -29.87
C PHE A 21 43.71 43.49 -30.24
N PRO A 22 43.45 43.81 -31.52
CA PRO A 22 43.30 45.21 -31.94
C PRO A 22 42.04 45.83 -31.31
N PHE A 23 41.94 47.15 -31.30
CA PHE A 23 40.69 47.84 -31.02
C PHE A 23 40.62 49.11 -31.87
N ALA A 24 39.41 49.48 -32.29
CA ALA A 24 39.16 50.55 -33.25
C ALA A 24 38.32 51.68 -32.63
N PHE A 25 38.75 52.12 -31.45
CA PHE A 25 38.11 53.22 -30.73
C PHE A 25 39.16 54.09 -30.04
N LYS A 26 39.04 55.42 -30.19
CA LYS A 26 40.02 56.36 -29.66
C LYS A 26 40.06 56.38 -28.12
N VAL A 27 41.29 56.49 -27.62
CA VAL A 27 41.68 56.92 -26.26
C VAL A 27 42.93 57.80 -26.38
N TRP A 28 43.23 58.58 -25.33
CA TRP A 28 44.38 59.51 -25.30
C TRP A 28 45.56 58.91 -24.55
N GLU A 29 45.29 58.15 -23.50
CA GLU A 29 46.32 57.55 -22.65
C GLU A 29 46.06 56.04 -22.48
N PRO A 30 47.10 55.20 -22.34
CA PRO A 30 46.94 53.76 -22.18
C PRO A 30 46.13 53.34 -20.94
N ASP A 31 46.13 54.15 -19.87
CA ASP A 31 45.37 53.89 -18.64
C ASP A 31 43.85 54.07 -18.81
N GLN A 32 43.42 54.68 -19.91
CA GLN A 32 42.02 54.82 -20.31
C GLN A 32 41.46 53.55 -20.98
N ILE A 33 42.22 52.44 -20.97
CA ILE A 33 41.79 51.13 -21.43
C ILE A 33 41.70 50.17 -20.23
N ARG A 34 40.59 49.43 -20.16
CA ARG A 34 40.45 48.28 -19.27
C ARG A 34 40.35 47.00 -20.08
N VAL A 35 41.16 46.01 -19.71
CA VAL A 35 41.17 44.66 -20.29
C VAL A 35 40.66 43.67 -19.25
N THR A 36 39.61 42.92 -19.60
CA THR A 36 39.04 41.88 -18.73
C THR A 36 38.97 40.54 -19.44
N VAL A 37 39.15 39.46 -18.68
CA VAL A 37 38.98 38.08 -19.17
C VAL A 37 37.81 37.45 -18.42
N THR A 38 36.90 36.82 -19.17
CA THR A 38 35.76 36.08 -18.63
C THR A 38 35.92 34.59 -18.93
N GLY A 39 35.87 33.77 -17.87
CA GLY A 39 36.04 32.32 -17.94
C GLY A 39 34.73 31.55 -18.10
N PRO A 40 34.80 30.21 -18.22
CA PRO A 40 33.63 29.34 -18.36
C PRO A 40 32.69 29.38 -17.15
N GLY A 41 33.20 29.72 -15.96
CA GLY A 41 32.39 29.97 -14.76
C GLY A 41 31.64 31.31 -14.75
N ARG A 42 31.75 32.11 -15.83
CA ARG A 42 31.24 33.49 -15.97
C ARG A 42 31.85 34.49 -14.98
N GLU A 43 32.95 34.12 -14.33
CA GLU A 43 33.78 35.02 -13.55
C GLU A 43 34.56 35.96 -14.49
N SER A 44 34.49 37.26 -14.23
CA SER A 44 35.28 38.27 -14.94
C SER A 44 36.42 38.76 -14.07
N ARG A 45 37.63 38.79 -14.63
CA ARG A 45 38.84 39.27 -13.95
C ARG A 45 39.45 40.43 -14.73
N ASP A 46 39.85 41.49 -14.02
CA ASP A 46 40.67 42.56 -14.58
C ASP A 46 42.11 42.09 -14.78
N VAL A 47 42.59 42.21 -16.02
CA VAL A 47 43.93 41.79 -16.45
C VAL A 47 44.70 42.93 -17.10
N THR A 48 44.24 44.18 -16.91
CA THR A 48 44.84 45.37 -17.52
C THR A 48 46.32 45.49 -17.19
N SER A 49 46.71 45.27 -15.93
CA SER A 49 48.11 45.30 -15.49
C SER A 49 48.96 44.15 -16.03
N GLN A 50 48.33 43.12 -16.59
CA GLN A 50 48.97 41.95 -17.20
C GLN A 50 48.97 42.04 -18.73
N SER A 51 48.54 43.18 -19.28
CA SER A 51 48.42 43.46 -20.70
C SER A 51 49.38 44.57 -21.10
N ARG A 52 49.87 44.55 -22.35
CA ARG A 52 50.56 45.71 -22.94
C ARG A 52 49.62 46.39 -23.93
N ILE A 53 49.51 47.72 -23.83
CA ILE A 53 48.62 48.53 -24.65
C ILE A 53 49.48 49.44 -25.53
N GLU A 54 49.32 49.34 -26.83
CA GLU A 54 49.99 50.19 -27.82
C GLU A 54 48.93 50.99 -28.58
N LEU A 55 48.93 52.31 -28.42
CA LEU A 55 47.94 53.19 -29.02
C LEU A 55 48.33 53.58 -30.45
N THR A 56 47.31 53.74 -31.29
CA THR A 56 47.42 54.32 -32.63
C THR A 56 46.56 55.58 -32.71
N GLU A 57 46.52 56.22 -33.88
CA GLU A 57 45.74 57.45 -34.09
C GLU A 57 44.25 57.26 -33.77
N ASP A 58 43.64 56.12 -34.13
CA ASP A 58 42.19 55.86 -33.98
C ASP A 58 41.85 54.60 -33.16
N GLY A 59 42.81 54.07 -32.40
CA GLY A 59 42.63 52.83 -31.67
C GLY A 59 43.92 52.33 -31.03
N GLY A 60 44.17 51.02 -31.15
CA GLY A 60 45.38 50.42 -30.66
C GLY A 60 45.37 48.90 -30.71
N VAL A 61 46.38 48.30 -30.10
CA VAL A 61 46.50 46.84 -29.94
C VAL A 61 46.78 46.52 -28.49
N VAL A 62 46.00 45.60 -27.93
CA VAL A 62 46.23 44.98 -26.62
C VAL A 62 46.97 43.66 -26.83
N THR A 63 48.13 43.52 -26.21
CA THR A 63 48.86 42.25 -26.15
C THR A 63 48.61 41.58 -24.80
N TYR A 64 47.98 40.41 -24.82
CA TYR A 64 47.66 39.60 -23.64
C TYR A 64 47.58 38.10 -24.02
N PRO A 65 48.02 37.17 -23.17
CA PRO A 65 48.83 37.39 -21.97
C PRO A 65 50.28 37.76 -22.33
N LEU A 66 50.97 38.50 -21.45
CA LEU A 66 52.39 38.85 -21.64
C LEU A 66 53.35 37.67 -21.39
N ALA A 67 52.89 36.65 -20.67
CA ALA A 67 53.60 35.40 -20.43
C ALA A 67 52.59 34.28 -20.14
N GLY A 68 52.90 33.05 -20.56
CA GLY A 68 52.01 31.89 -20.41
C GLY A 68 51.34 31.46 -21.72
N GLU A 69 50.41 30.53 -21.63
CA GLU A 69 49.65 30.02 -22.78
C GLU A 69 48.59 31.03 -23.24
N ALA A 70 48.35 31.09 -24.56
CA ALA A 70 47.31 31.93 -25.13
C ALA A 70 45.91 31.51 -24.65
N LEU A 71 44.97 32.45 -24.62
CA LEU A 71 43.60 32.22 -24.17
C LEU A 71 42.94 31.09 -24.97
N SER A 72 42.44 30.07 -24.27
CA SER A 72 41.69 28.99 -24.90
C SER A 72 40.32 29.47 -25.40
N ASP A 73 39.69 28.68 -26.26
CA ASP A 73 38.33 28.87 -26.80
C ASP A 73 37.21 29.00 -25.77
N ARG A 74 37.47 28.64 -24.51
CA ARG A 74 36.55 28.75 -23.37
C ARG A 74 36.60 30.10 -22.67
N TYR A 75 37.50 31.00 -23.09
CA TYR A 75 37.67 32.32 -22.48
C TYR A 75 37.36 33.44 -23.48
N PHE A 76 36.81 34.54 -22.96
CA PHE A 76 36.57 35.77 -23.71
C PHE A 76 37.42 36.90 -23.14
N LEU A 77 38.10 37.64 -24.01
CA LEU A 77 38.79 38.87 -23.67
C LEU A 77 37.96 40.07 -24.13
N SER A 78 37.76 41.02 -23.22
CA SER A 78 37.07 42.28 -23.50
C SER A 78 38.02 43.45 -23.27
N VAL A 79 38.12 44.30 -24.29
CA VAL A 79 38.81 45.59 -24.22
C VAL A 79 37.74 46.67 -24.19
N THR A 80 37.77 47.53 -23.18
CA THR A 80 36.75 48.57 -22.94
C THR A 80 37.41 49.90 -22.62
N ARG A 81 36.75 51.02 -22.97
CA ARG A 81 37.16 52.34 -22.48
C ARG A 81 36.94 52.45 -20.96
N ASN A 82 37.86 53.17 -20.30
CA ASN A 82 37.85 53.49 -18.88
C ASN A 82 38.28 54.97 -18.68
N MET A 83 37.51 55.89 -19.26
CA MET A 83 37.74 57.34 -19.13
C MET A 83 37.54 57.80 -17.67
N PRO A 84 38.32 58.79 -17.19
CA PRO A 84 38.30 59.24 -15.80
C PRO A 84 37.09 60.10 -15.39
N PHE A 85 36.24 60.58 -16.33
CA PHE A 85 35.11 61.48 -16.05
C PHE A 85 35.52 62.78 -15.34
N VAL A 86 36.56 63.45 -15.86
CA VAL A 86 37.07 64.72 -15.35
C VAL A 86 37.24 65.73 -16.48
N GLN A 87 37.06 67.02 -16.17
CA GLN A 87 37.40 68.10 -17.09
C GLN A 87 38.77 68.67 -16.71
N ASP A 88 39.81 68.26 -17.43
CA ASP A 88 41.19 68.74 -17.19
C ASP A 88 41.52 70.06 -17.91
N ILE A 89 40.59 70.58 -18.72
CA ILE A 89 40.76 71.82 -19.47
C ILE A 89 40.28 73.01 -18.62
N ASP A 90 41.22 73.91 -18.31
CA ASP A 90 40.96 75.22 -17.69
C ASP A 90 41.18 76.35 -18.71
N LEU A 91 40.10 77.08 -19.03
CA LEU A 91 40.12 78.17 -20.00
C LEU A 91 40.21 79.52 -19.27
N VAL A 92 41.38 80.15 -19.33
CA VAL A 92 41.63 81.44 -18.68
C VAL A 92 41.07 82.60 -19.49
N SER A 93 40.36 83.51 -18.83
CA SER A 93 39.80 84.70 -19.50
C SER A 93 40.90 85.64 -19.99
N GLY A 94 40.84 86.04 -21.27
CA GLY A 94 41.77 87.00 -21.87
C GLY A 94 43.03 86.41 -22.52
N SER A 95 43.20 85.08 -22.51
CA SER A 95 44.28 84.41 -23.25
C SER A 95 43.84 84.04 -24.68
N SER A 96 44.82 83.70 -25.53
CA SER A 96 44.55 83.12 -26.85
C SER A 96 43.88 81.76 -26.71
N PHE A 97 42.87 81.52 -27.54
CA PHE A 97 42.09 80.28 -27.56
C PHE A 97 42.66 79.34 -28.63
N ASP A 98 43.14 78.16 -28.24
CA ASP A 98 43.60 77.13 -29.17
C ASP A 98 42.41 76.23 -29.56
N PRO A 99 41.97 76.25 -30.84
CA PRO A 99 40.88 75.38 -31.29
C PRO A 99 41.15 73.89 -31.02
N GLN A 100 42.41 73.45 -31.06
CA GLN A 100 42.75 72.04 -30.87
C GLN A 100 42.43 71.55 -29.46
N VAL A 101 42.67 72.37 -28.43
CA VAL A 101 42.35 72.04 -27.03
C VAL A 101 40.85 71.82 -26.84
N ILE A 102 40.02 72.57 -27.57
CA ILE A 102 38.56 72.46 -27.47
C ILE A 102 38.05 71.24 -28.21
N GLU A 103 38.56 70.99 -29.41
CA GLU A 103 38.23 69.78 -30.16
C GLU A 103 38.58 68.53 -29.34
N ASP A 104 39.78 68.48 -28.73
CA ASP A 104 40.19 67.36 -27.89
C ASP A 104 39.30 67.21 -26.65
N GLY A 105 38.89 68.31 -26.01
CA GLY A 105 37.94 68.29 -24.89
C GLY A 105 36.54 67.80 -25.26
N LEU A 106 36.04 68.21 -26.44
CA LEU A 106 34.75 67.77 -26.96
C LEU A 106 34.79 66.29 -27.38
N ASP A 107 35.88 65.84 -27.97
CA ASP A 107 36.12 64.43 -28.30
C ASP A 107 36.19 63.58 -27.03
N GLN A 108 36.91 64.01 -25.98
CA GLN A 108 36.95 63.30 -24.69
C GLN A 108 35.56 63.18 -24.07
N SER A 109 34.79 64.28 -24.06
CA SER A 109 33.39 64.29 -23.59
C SER A 109 32.49 63.38 -24.42
N ALA A 110 32.73 63.26 -25.74
CA ALA A 110 32.03 62.32 -26.60
C ALA A 110 32.41 60.86 -26.28
N ALA A 111 33.69 60.56 -26.04
CA ALA A 111 34.16 59.24 -25.64
C ALA A 111 33.56 58.79 -24.30
N GLU A 112 33.49 59.68 -23.31
CA GLU A 112 32.85 59.44 -22.00
C GLU A 112 31.36 59.10 -22.15
N ARG A 113 30.63 59.86 -22.97
CA ARG A 113 29.21 59.56 -23.26
C ARG A 113 29.03 58.22 -23.98
N GLN A 114 29.93 57.86 -24.90
CA GLN A 114 29.89 56.55 -25.54
C GLN A 114 30.15 55.41 -24.56
N GLN A 115 31.05 55.61 -23.59
CA GLN A 115 31.30 54.66 -22.50
C GLN A 115 30.06 54.51 -21.60
N LEU A 116 29.44 55.60 -21.15
CA LEU A 116 28.21 55.53 -20.35
C LEU A 116 27.07 54.84 -21.09
N ARG A 117 26.88 55.13 -22.38
CA ARG A 117 25.89 54.47 -23.22
C ARG A 117 26.13 52.96 -23.31
N GLU A 118 27.38 52.52 -23.42
CA GLU A 118 27.73 51.10 -23.40
C GLU A 118 27.32 50.45 -22.07
N GLN A 119 27.72 51.05 -20.95
CA GLN A 119 27.41 50.53 -19.63
C GLN A 119 25.89 50.47 -19.39
N LEU A 120 25.16 51.52 -19.77
CA LEU A 120 23.71 51.58 -19.65
C LEU A 120 23.02 50.54 -20.55
N SER A 121 23.55 50.28 -21.76
CA SER A 121 22.98 49.29 -22.68
C SER A 121 23.03 47.85 -22.17
N ARG A 122 23.86 47.58 -21.16
CA ARG A 122 24.02 46.27 -20.51
C ARG A 122 23.56 46.27 -19.05
N ALA A 123 23.00 47.36 -18.56
CA ALA A 123 22.44 47.45 -17.23
C ALA A 123 20.99 46.95 -17.20
N VAL A 124 20.52 46.55 -16.02
CA VAL A 124 19.09 46.34 -15.78
C VAL A 124 18.45 47.72 -15.70
N ILE A 125 17.61 48.05 -16.69
CA ILE A 125 16.89 49.33 -16.74
C ILE A 125 15.48 49.11 -16.22
N LEU A 126 15.14 49.83 -15.15
CA LEU A 126 13.81 49.82 -14.58
C LEU A 126 12.98 51.00 -15.09
N PRO A 127 11.65 50.86 -15.16
CA PRO A 127 10.78 52.00 -15.40
C PRO A 127 11.03 53.11 -14.37
N PRO A 128 10.90 54.40 -14.75
CA PRO A 128 11.09 55.52 -13.81
C PRO A 128 10.07 55.54 -12.67
N THR A 129 8.99 54.77 -12.78
CA THR A 129 7.96 54.58 -11.76
C THR A 129 8.15 53.29 -10.95
N SER A 130 9.26 52.57 -11.15
CA SER A 130 9.58 51.37 -10.38
C SER A 130 9.86 51.76 -8.94
N GLU A 131 9.23 51.06 -8.00
CA GLU A 131 9.52 51.18 -6.57
C GLU A 131 10.66 50.24 -6.13
N GLN A 132 11.00 49.24 -6.96
CA GLN A 132 12.11 48.32 -6.73
C GLN A 132 13.44 48.87 -7.29
N SER A 133 14.55 48.54 -6.64
CA SER A 133 15.90 48.80 -7.13
C SER A 133 16.36 47.71 -8.12
N PRO A 134 17.32 48.01 -9.03
CA PRO A 134 17.90 46.99 -9.91
C PRO A 134 18.50 45.80 -9.18
N GLU A 135 19.06 46.03 -7.98
CA GLU A 135 19.60 44.97 -7.11
C GLU A 135 18.50 44.03 -6.61
N GLU A 136 17.36 44.57 -6.15
CA GLU A 136 16.20 43.78 -5.70
C GLU A 136 15.63 42.93 -6.85
N VAL A 137 15.54 43.49 -8.06
CA VAL A 137 15.06 42.73 -9.23
C VAL A 137 16.01 41.57 -9.59
N VAL A 138 17.32 41.75 -9.45
CA VAL A 138 18.29 40.67 -9.68
C VAL A 138 18.18 39.58 -8.60
N GLU A 139 17.94 39.98 -7.35
CA GLU A 139 17.70 39.04 -6.25
C GLU A 139 16.42 38.23 -6.50
N ASP A 140 15.32 38.87 -6.89
CA ASP A 140 14.06 38.21 -7.27
C ASP A 140 14.26 37.21 -8.42
N ILE A 141 15.08 37.54 -9.41
CA ILE A 141 15.42 36.62 -10.52
C ILE A 141 16.16 35.39 -10.00
N TYR A 142 17.10 35.54 -9.06
CA TYR A 142 17.79 34.41 -8.46
C TYR A 142 16.87 33.57 -7.57
N ALA A 143 16.00 34.20 -6.80
CA ALA A 143 14.99 33.49 -6.01
C ALA A 143 14.06 32.68 -6.91
N ALA A 144 13.53 33.29 -7.98
CA ALA A 144 12.67 32.60 -8.96
C ALA A 144 13.37 31.42 -9.65
N ARG A 145 14.67 31.54 -9.95
CA ARG A 145 15.48 30.43 -10.46
C ARG A 145 15.54 29.28 -9.46
N ASP A 146 15.82 29.57 -8.19
CA ASP A 146 16.02 28.56 -7.14
C ASP A 146 14.68 27.87 -6.78
N GLU A 147 13.57 28.63 -6.79
CA GLU A 147 12.22 28.08 -6.67
C GLU A 147 11.85 27.17 -7.85
N ALA A 148 12.21 27.57 -9.08
CA ALA A 148 11.99 26.74 -10.26
C ALA A 148 12.81 25.43 -10.19
N GLN A 149 14.05 25.49 -9.71
CA GLN A 149 14.87 24.29 -9.49
C GLN A 149 14.24 23.36 -8.45
N THR A 150 13.83 23.91 -7.31
CA THR A 150 13.16 23.16 -6.24
C THR A 150 11.88 22.49 -6.76
N SER A 151 11.10 23.22 -7.58
CA SER A 151 9.88 22.69 -8.18
C SER A 151 10.15 21.55 -9.15
N ALA A 152 11.21 21.64 -9.95
CA ALA A 152 11.63 20.56 -10.85
C ALA A 152 12.08 19.30 -10.08
N GLU A 153 12.80 19.48 -8.97
CA GLU A 153 13.21 18.37 -8.10
C GLU A 153 12.01 17.67 -7.44
N ALA A 154 11.04 18.43 -6.94
CA ALA A 154 9.80 17.89 -6.37
C ALA A 154 8.97 17.11 -7.42
N ALA A 155 8.93 17.59 -8.67
CA ALA A 155 8.29 16.88 -9.77
C ALA A 155 8.98 15.55 -10.09
N ALA A 156 10.32 15.52 -10.10
CA ALA A 156 11.10 14.30 -10.33
C ALA A 156 10.89 13.26 -9.20
N GLN A 157 10.82 13.71 -7.94
CA GLN A 157 10.50 12.84 -6.81
C GLN A 157 9.09 12.28 -6.91
N SER A 158 8.11 13.11 -7.31
CA SER A 158 6.73 12.69 -7.51
C SER A 158 6.60 11.62 -8.61
N ALA A 159 7.33 11.78 -9.72
CA ALA A 159 7.39 10.78 -10.79
C ALA A 159 8.00 9.45 -10.30
N THR A 160 9.04 9.50 -9.47
CA THR A 160 9.64 8.31 -8.86
C THR A 160 8.68 7.59 -7.93
N ALA A 161 7.96 8.33 -7.09
CA ALA A 161 6.95 7.77 -6.19
C ALA A 161 5.81 7.10 -6.97
N ALA A 162 5.32 7.73 -8.04
CA ALA A 162 4.31 7.15 -8.92
C ALA A 162 4.81 5.84 -9.57
N GLY A 163 6.06 5.79 -10.02
CA GLY A 163 6.69 4.57 -10.54
C GLY A 163 6.72 3.44 -9.51
N LYS A 164 7.06 3.75 -8.25
CA LYS A 164 7.04 2.77 -7.17
C LYS A 164 5.62 2.26 -6.87
N SER A 165 4.63 3.14 -6.83
CA SER A 165 3.23 2.75 -6.63
C SER A 165 2.72 1.83 -7.74
N ALA A 166 3.14 2.04 -8.99
CA ALA A 166 2.80 1.15 -10.10
C ALA A 166 3.41 -0.27 -9.93
N VAL A 167 4.66 -0.36 -9.47
CA VAL A 167 5.31 -1.66 -9.18
C VAL A 167 4.61 -2.37 -8.02
N ASP A 168 4.31 -1.66 -6.94
CA ASP A 168 3.64 -2.23 -5.77
C ASP A 168 2.21 -2.72 -6.12
N ALA A 169 1.52 -2.03 -7.04
CA ALA A 169 0.23 -2.47 -7.58
C ALA A 169 0.34 -3.76 -8.41
N ALA A 170 1.34 -3.86 -9.30
CA ALA A 170 1.58 -5.08 -10.08
C ALA A 170 1.96 -6.29 -9.20
N ALA A 171 2.72 -6.06 -8.12
CA ALA A 171 3.01 -7.10 -7.14
C ALA A 171 1.74 -7.57 -6.40
N SER A 172 0.84 -6.63 -6.08
CA SER A 172 -0.45 -6.94 -5.44
C SER A 172 -1.36 -7.77 -6.36
N GLU A 173 -1.39 -7.47 -7.65
CA GLU A 173 -2.09 -8.28 -8.66
C GLU A 173 -1.54 -9.73 -8.71
N SER A 174 -0.21 -9.87 -8.70
CA SER A 174 0.45 -11.19 -8.71
C SER A 174 0.10 -12.01 -7.47
N HIS A 175 0.14 -11.40 -6.28
CA HIS A 175 -0.27 -12.04 -5.03
C HIS A 175 -1.74 -12.47 -5.05
N ALA A 176 -2.64 -11.63 -5.58
CA ALA A 176 -4.05 -11.97 -5.68
C ALA A 176 -4.28 -13.23 -6.55
N LYS A 177 -3.52 -13.38 -7.63
CA LYS A 177 -3.56 -14.57 -8.49
C LYS A 177 -3.05 -15.81 -7.76
N GLU A 178 -1.93 -15.71 -7.04
CA GLU A 178 -1.40 -16.82 -6.24
C GLU A 178 -2.41 -17.28 -5.17
N TYR A 179 -3.08 -16.35 -4.50
CA TYR A 179 -4.14 -16.68 -3.53
C TYR A 179 -5.34 -17.37 -4.19
N GLN A 180 -5.72 -16.95 -5.39
CA GLN A 180 -6.79 -17.61 -6.14
C GLN A 180 -6.41 -19.04 -6.50
N ASP A 181 -5.19 -19.26 -7.02
CA ASP A 181 -4.69 -20.58 -7.38
C ASP A 181 -4.59 -21.51 -6.15
N TRP A 182 -4.11 -20.99 -5.03
CA TRP A 182 -4.07 -21.71 -3.76
C TRP A 182 -5.48 -22.09 -3.28
N SER A 183 -6.44 -21.17 -3.38
CA SER A 183 -7.83 -21.43 -3.00
C SER A 183 -8.45 -22.54 -3.85
N CYS A 184 -8.18 -22.57 -5.15
CA CYS A 184 -8.64 -23.64 -6.04
C CYS A 184 -8.05 -24.99 -5.62
N GLN A 185 -6.74 -25.04 -5.35
CA GLN A 185 -6.08 -26.28 -4.89
C GLN A 185 -6.64 -26.78 -3.56
N CYS A 186 -6.98 -25.89 -2.63
CA CYS A 186 -7.62 -26.25 -1.38
C CYS A 186 -9.02 -26.83 -1.59
N ALA A 187 -9.81 -26.27 -2.52
CA ALA A 187 -11.11 -26.82 -2.87
C ALA A 187 -10.99 -28.23 -3.47
N ASP A 188 -10.06 -28.43 -4.41
CA ASP A 188 -9.80 -29.73 -5.04
C ASP A 188 -9.39 -30.79 -4.00
N ARG A 189 -8.51 -30.41 -3.05
CA ARG A 189 -8.10 -31.32 -1.95
C ARG A 189 -9.26 -31.67 -1.03
N ALA A 190 -10.15 -30.72 -0.74
CA ALA A 190 -11.33 -30.97 0.07
C ALA A 190 -12.30 -31.94 -0.62
N GLU A 191 -12.47 -31.81 -1.94
CA GLU A 191 -13.29 -32.73 -2.74
C GLU A 191 -12.69 -34.15 -2.78
N GLN A 192 -11.37 -34.26 -3.02
CA GLN A 192 -10.66 -35.54 -2.96
C GLN A 192 -10.78 -36.22 -1.60
N ALA A 193 -10.67 -35.45 -0.50
CA ALA A 193 -10.84 -35.97 0.85
C ALA A 193 -12.26 -36.47 1.11
N ARG A 194 -13.28 -35.74 0.64
CA ARG A 194 -14.69 -36.17 0.71
C ARG A 194 -14.90 -37.50 -0.02
N ASP A 195 -14.40 -37.61 -1.25
CA ASP A 195 -14.61 -38.79 -2.08
C ASP A 195 -13.88 -40.01 -1.51
N ALA A 196 -12.68 -39.82 -0.96
CA ALA A 196 -11.95 -40.86 -0.23
C ALA A 196 -12.71 -41.34 1.02
N ALA A 197 -13.26 -40.40 1.81
CA ALA A 197 -14.06 -40.74 2.99
C ALA A 197 -15.34 -41.51 2.62
N LEU A 198 -16.01 -41.11 1.55
CA LEU A 198 -17.19 -41.80 1.04
C LEU A 198 -16.83 -43.23 0.58
N ALA A 199 -15.75 -43.41 -0.18
CA ALA A 199 -15.29 -44.71 -0.61
C ALA A 199 -14.98 -45.64 0.58
N GLN A 200 -14.36 -45.10 1.62
CA GLN A 200 -14.05 -45.85 2.84
C GLN A 200 -15.32 -46.24 3.63
N ALA A 201 -16.31 -45.35 3.70
CA ALA A 201 -17.60 -45.64 4.31
C ALA A 201 -18.36 -46.74 3.55
N VAL A 202 -18.34 -46.70 2.21
CA VAL A 202 -18.95 -47.74 1.36
C VAL A 202 -18.27 -49.09 1.59
N ALA A 203 -16.94 -49.14 1.57
CA ALA A 203 -16.20 -50.38 1.83
C ALA A 203 -16.49 -50.96 3.24
N THR A 204 -16.62 -50.09 4.24
CA THR A 204 -16.98 -50.50 5.61
C THR A 204 -18.39 -51.09 5.67
N ASN A 205 -19.36 -50.48 4.98
CA ASN A 205 -20.72 -51.00 4.90
C ASN A 205 -20.80 -52.35 4.18
N GLU A 206 -20.03 -52.56 3.11
CA GLU A 206 -19.95 -53.84 2.41
C GLU A 206 -19.39 -54.95 3.31
N LEU A 207 -18.33 -54.65 4.09
CA LEU A 207 -17.77 -55.58 5.07
C LEU A 207 -18.78 -55.92 6.17
N MET A 208 -19.49 -54.91 6.70
CA MET A 208 -20.54 -55.14 7.71
C MET A 208 -21.67 -56.02 7.16
N ALA A 209 -22.11 -55.80 5.92
CA ALA A 209 -23.13 -56.61 5.28
C ALA A 209 -22.67 -58.07 5.10
N ALA A 210 -21.41 -58.27 4.71
CA ALA A 210 -20.82 -59.60 4.58
C ALA A 210 -20.74 -60.33 5.93
N GLU A 211 -20.32 -59.65 7.00
CA GLU A 211 -20.30 -60.23 8.35
C GLU A 211 -21.70 -60.54 8.88
N MET A 212 -22.68 -59.65 8.67
CA MET A 212 -24.08 -59.88 9.05
C MET A 212 -24.65 -61.13 8.38
N THR A 213 -24.26 -61.38 7.13
CA THR A 213 -24.65 -62.58 6.38
C THR A 213 -24.07 -63.85 7.01
N LYS A 214 -22.80 -63.82 7.43
CA LYS A 214 -22.18 -64.95 8.14
C LYS A 214 -22.85 -65.23 9.49
N ILE A 215 -23.14 -64.18 10.27
CA ILE A 215 -23.84 -64.29 11.55
C ILE A 215 -25.22 -64.93 11.35
N ASN A 216 -25.99 -64.46 10.36
CA ASN A 216 -27.31 -65.02 10.05
C ASN A 216 -27.23 -66.52 9.68
N ALA A 217 -26.21 -66.93 8.93
CA ALA A 217 -26.02 -68.35 8.59
C ALA A 217 -25.74 -69.21 9.85
N ILE A 218 -24.92 -68.71 10.79
CA ILE A 218 -24.65 -69.40 12.06
C ILE A 218 -25.92 -69.52 12.91
N VAL A 219 -26.73 -68.46 12.98
CA VAL A 219 -27.99 -68.46 13.74
C VAL A 219 -28.96 -69.51 13.18
N VAL A 220 -29.06 -69.63 11.86
CA VAL A 220 -29.90 -70.65 11.22
C VAL A 220 -29.39 -72.05 11.52
N ALA A 221 -28.09 -72.30 11.38
CA ALA A 221 -27.49 -73.62 11.67
C ALA A 221 -27.73 -74.04 13.14
N ASN A 222 -27.52 -73.13 14.09
CA ASN A 222 -27.80 -73.42 15.51
C ASN A 222 -29.28 -73.73 15.76
N LYS A 223 -30.20 -73.07 15.05
CA LYS A 223 -31.63 -73.33 15.16
C LYS A 223 -31.99 -74.72 14.63
N ASP A 224 -31.39 -75.13 13.51
CA ASP A 224 -31.60 -76.46 12.91
C ASP A 224 -31.03 -77.56 13.82
N ASP A 225 -29.83 -77.35 14.38
CA ASP A 225 -29.20 -78.28 15.35
C ASP A 225 -30.05 -78.43 16.63
N GLN A 226 -30.60 -77.31 17.15
CA GLN A 226 -31.52 -77.34 18.28
C GLN A 226 -32.80 -78.12 17.97
N GLN A 227 -33.37 -77.93 16.78
CA GLN A 227 -34.56 -78.68 16.35
C GLN A 227 -34.27 -80.17 16.20
N ALA A 228 -33.10 -80.54 15.66
CA ALA A 228 -32.66 -81.93 15.55
C ALA A 228 -32.46 -82.58 16.93
N ALA A 229 -31.88 -81.86 17.89
CA ALA A 229 -31.70 -82.34 19.27
C ALA A 229 -33.05 -82.56 19.99
N ILE A 230 -34.00 -81.62 19.82
CA ILE A 230 -35.37 -81.75 20.37
C ILE A 230 -36.09 -82.94 19.74
N ALA A 231 -35.97 -83.14 18.42
CA ALA A 231 -36.55 -84.29 17.74
C ALA A 231 -35.96 -85.62 18.23
N GLY A 232 -34.64 -85.68 18.45
CA GLY A 232 -33.95 -86.84 19.03
C GLY A 232 -34.40 -87.14 20.46
N ALA A 233 -34.52 -86.12 21.31
CA ALA A 233 -35.03 -86.28 22.68
C ALA A 233 -36.49 -86.76 22.72
N LYS A 234 -37.32 -86.29 21.78
CA LYS A 234 -38.71 -86.75 21.62
C LYS A 234 -38.78 -88.21 21.16
N ALA A 235 -37.97 -88.59 20.17
CA ALA A 235 -37.88 -89.98 19.70
C ALA A 235 -37.36 -90.94 20.79
N TRP A 236 -36.50 -90.46 21.70
CA TRP A 236 -36.04 -91.23 22.85
C TRP A 236 -37.13 -91.37 23.93
N ALA A 237 -37.91 -90.32 24.19
CA ALA A 237 -39.04 -90.36 25.12
C ALA A 237 -40.19 -91.26 24.65
N ASP A 238 -40.38 -91.37 23.33
CA ASP A 238 -41.41 -92.21 22.69
C ASP A 238 -40.92 -93.66 22.43
N SER A 239 -39.77 -94.07 22.97
CA SER A 239 -39.18 -95.41 22.80
C SER A 239 -39.76 -96.45 23.78
N ASP A 240 -40.19 -97.61 23.26
CA ASP A 240 -40.88 -98.70 23.99
C ASP A 240 -40.01 -99.51 24.99
N MET A 241 -38.85 -99.01 25.43
CA MET A 241 -37.97 -99.74 26.36
C MET A 241 -37.55 -98.86 27.55
N PRO A 242 -38.12 -99.05 28.75
CA PRO A 242 -37.69 -98.32 29.94
C PRO A 242 -36.34 -98.87 30.42
N PRO A 243 -35.43 -98.02 30.93
CA PRO A 243 -34.16 -98.50 31.48
C PRO A 243 -34.40 -99.31 32.77
N ASP A 244 -33.64 -100.40 32.91
CA ASP A 244 -33.65 -101.30 34.07
C ASP A 244 -33.31 -100.52 35.36
N PRO A 245 -34.16 -100.59 36.40
CA PRO A 245 -33.96 -99.83 37.65
C PRO A 245 -32.76 -100.26 38.51
N ASP A 246 -32.08 -101.38 38.20
CA ASP A 246 -30.95 -101.90 39.01
C ASP A 246 -29.57 -101.86 38.33
N ASP A 247 -29.41 -101.10 37.23
CA ASP A 247 -28.10 -100.85 36.60
C ASP A 247 -27.36 -99.67 37.30
N PRO A 248 -26.18 -99.88 37.91
CA PRO A 248 -25.42 -98.83 38.59
C PRO A 248 -24.89 -97.71 37.66
N GLU A 249 -24.92 -97.86 36.33
CA GLU A 249 -24.62 -96.78 35.37
C GLU A 249 -25.87 -96.05 34.84
N SER A 250 -27.07 -96.56 35.15
CA SER A 250 -28.33 -95.96 34.69
C SER A 250 -28.73 -94.77 35.56
N LYS A 251 -28.48 -93.56 35.05
CA LYS A 251 -28.95 -92.32 35.68
C LYS A 251 -30.47 -92.29 35.64
N SER A 252 -31.11 -92.61 36.76
CA SER A 252 -32.56 -92.69 36.92
C SER A 252 -33.32 -91.49 36.34
N ALA A 253 -34.52 -91.73 35.81
CA ALA A 253 -35.39 -90.72 35.19
C ALA A 253 -35.68 -89.49 36.08
N LYS A 254 -35.59 -89.62 37.41
CA LYS A 254 -35.70 -88.48 38.36
C LYS A 254 -34.48 -87.55 38.33
N THR A 255 -33.31 -88.07 38.02
CA THR A 255 -32.07 -87.29 37.86
C THR A 255 -32.10 -86.49 36.56
N TRP A 256 -32.64 -87.08 35.49
CA TRP A 256 -32.82 -86.38 34.20
C TRP A 256 -34.02 -85.45 34.18
N ALA A 257 -35.09 -85.73 34.92
CA ALA A 257 -36.16 -84.76 35.14
C ALA A 257 -35.64 -83.51 35.85
N LYS A 258 -34.74 -83.67 36.84
CA LYS A 258 -34.05 -82.55 37.48
C LYS A 258 -33.10 -81.81 36.54
N VAL A 259 -32.40 -82.50 35.64
CA VAL A 259 -31.58 -81.89 34.59
C VAL A 259 -32.44 -81.18 33.54
N ALA A 260 -33.64 -81.66 33.23
CA ALA A 260 -34.57 -81.01 32.30
C ALA A 260 -35.28 -79.79 32.93
N GLU A 261 -35.56 -79.85 34.25
CA GLU A 261 -36.11 -78.74 35.03
C GLU A 261 -35.04 -77.67 35.35
N GLU A 262 -33.77 -78.06 35.49
CA GLU A 262 -32.61 -77.13 35.53
C GLU A 262 -32.24 -76.58 34.12
N ASN A 263 -32.76 -77.19 33.04
CA ASN A 263 -32.57 -76.76 31.64
C ASN A 263 -33.77 -75.98 31.05
N THR A 264 -34.67 -75.45 31.87
CA THR A 264 -35.58 -74.38 31.42
C THR A 264 -34.80 -73.08 31.21
N ILE A 265 -34.32 -72.89 29.97
CA ILE A 265 -34.10 -71.62 29.23
C ILE A 265 -33.12 -70.58 29.84
N GLU A 266 -32.64 -70.69 31.08
CA GLU A 266 -31.73 -69.68 31.66
C GLU A 266 -30.23 -70.05 31.72
N ASN A 267 -29.81 -71.27 31.34
CA ASN A 267 -28.40 -71.69 31.47
C ASN A 267 -27.83 -72.46 30.26
N LEU A 268 -27.98 -71.93 29.05
CA LEU A 268 -27.00 -72.21 27.98
C LEU A 268 -25.94 -71.10 28.02
N PRO A 269 -24.66 -71.41 28.32
CA PRO A 269 -23.67 -70.38 28.55
C PRO A 269 -23.27 -69.74 27.22
N VAL A 270 -23.85 -68.58 26.92
CA VAL A 270 -23.06 -67.53 26.28
C VAL A 270 -22.00 -67.11 27.29
N THR A 271 -20.76 -66.95 26.82
CA THR A 271 -19.61 -66.63 27.68
C THR A 271 -19.95 -65.48 28.63
N SER A 272 -19.99 -65.77 29.92
CA SER A 272 -20.18 -64.80 30.98
C SER A 272 -19.12 -65.02 32.06
N LYS A 273 -18.90 -64.02 32.92
CA LYS A 273 -17.81 -63.98 33.92
C LYS A 273 -17.72 -65.20 34.86
N ALA A 274 -18.73 -66.07 34.91
CA ALA A 274 -18.85 -67.15 35.89
C ALA A 274 -18.78 -68.59 35.31
N GLN A 275 -18.83 -68.81 33.98
CA GLN A 275 -18.75 -70.17 33.39
C GLN A 275 -17.89 -70.21 32.12
N LYS A 276 -16.93 -71.13 32.07
CA LYS A 276 -15.99 -71.31 30.95
C LYS A 276 -16.56 -72.28 29.90
N GLY A 277 -16.80 -71.79 28.68
CA GLY A 277 -17.06 -72.59 27.48
C GLY A 277 -15.89 -72.49 26.47
N LEU A 278 -15.78 -73.44 25.54
CA LEU A 278 -14.74 -73.46 24.50
C LEU A 278 -15.15 -72.57 23.31
N MET A 279 -14.38 -71.51 23.05
CA MET A 279 -14.52 -70.62 21.89
C MET A 279 -13.36 -70.88 20.91
N GLN A 280 -13.66 -71.11 19.63
CA GLN A 280 -12.62 -71.25 18.62
C GLN A 280 -12.14 -69.86 18.18
N VAL A 281 -10.86 -69.58 18.44
CA VAL A 281 -10.23 -68.28 18.21
C VAL A 281 -9.38 -68.35 16.94
N GLY A 282 -9.58 -67.42 16.00
CA GLY A 282 -8.82 -67.36 14.74
C GLY A 282 -7.34 -67.05 14.96
N GLN A 283 -6.48 -67.32 13.97
CA GLN A 283 -5.00 -67.28 14.06
C GLN A 283 -4.38 -65.91 14.46
N HIS A 284 -5.18 -64.88 14.71
CA HIS A 284 -4.75 -63.50 14.99
C HIS A 284 -5.33 -62.91 16.29
N LEU A 285 -5.89 -63.74 17.16
CA LEU A 285 -6.40 -63.35 18.48
C LEU A 285 -5.71 -64.21 19.54
N GLU A 286 -5.14 -63.57 20.58
CA GLU A 286 -4.46 -64.26 21.67
C GLU A 286 -5.44 -64.44 22.86
N VAL A 287 -5.40 -65.61 23.50
CA VAL A 287 -6.20 -65.90 24.71
C VAL A 287 -5.27 -65.84 25.90
N THR A 288 -5.60 -64.97 26.85
CA THR A 288 -4.84 -64.82 28.10
C THR A 288 -4.91 -66.09 28.96
N PRO A 289 -3.95 -66.30 29.89
CA PRO A 289 -3.94 -67.47 30.79
C PRO A 289 -5.25 -67.68 31.57
N GLU A 290 -6.04 -66.62 31.75
CA GLU A 290 -7.32 -66.63 32.47
C GLU A 290 -8.51 -67.03 31.58
N GLY A 291 -8.35 -67.09 30.25
CA GLY A 291 -9.37 -67.50 29.28
C GLY A 291 -10.18 -66.34 28.68
N VAL A 292 -9.66 -65.11 28.71
CA VAL A 292 -10.27 -63.94 28.07
C VAL A 292 -9.64 -63.75 26.68
N VAL A 293 -10.48 -63.60 25.65
CA VAL A 293 -10.05 -63.24 24.29
C VAL A 293 -9.67 -61.77 24.29
N ASP A 294 -8.39 -61.48 24.12
CA ASP A 294 -7.90 -60.11 24.05
C ASP A 294 -7.71 -59.69 22.60
N VAL A 295 -8.11 -58.46 22.26
CA VAL A 295 -7.90 -57.92 20.92
C VAL A 295 -6.53 -57.24 20.94
N PRO A 296 -5.54 -57.72 20.16
CA PRO A 296 -4.19 -57.17 20.24
C PRO A 296 -4.19 -55.68 19.88
N VAL A 297 -3.66 -54.87 20.80
CA VAL A 297 -3.41 -53.45 20.60
C VAL A 297 -2.15 -53.30 19.75
N ALA A 298 -2.19 -52.43 18.74
CA ALA A 298 -1.07 -52.25 17.82
C ALA A 298 0.21 -51.79 18.55
N SER A 299 1.34 -52.37 18.17
CA SER A 299 2.68 -51.94 18.60
C SER A 299 3.61 -51.83 17.37
N GLU A 300 4.80 -51.26 17.53
CA GLU A 300 5.75 -51.10 16.41
C GLU A 300 6.13 -52.42 15.71
N SER A 301 5.91 -53.57 16.35
CA SER A 301 6.23 -54.90 15.80
C SER A 301 5.03 -55.80 15.50
N LYS A 302 3.78 -55.36 15.72
CA LYS A 302 2.56 -56.17 15.45
C LYS A 302 1.36 -55.30 15.02
N GLN A 303 0.63 -55.75 13.98
CA GLN A 303 -0.63 -55.12 13.54
C GLN A 303 -1.82 -55.52 14.44
N GLY A 304 -2.67 -54.55 14.83
CA GLY A 304 -3.83 -54.73 15.72
C GLY A 304 -4.87 -53.60 15.63
N ILE A 305 -5.98 -53.65 16.39
CA ILE A 305 -7.07 -52.63 16.37
C ILE A 305 -6.78 -51.54 17.43
N GLY A 306 -6.72 -50.27 17.01
CA GLY A 306 -6.57 -49.13 17.93
C GLY A 306 -7.89 -48.79 18.65
N ARG A 307 -7.90 -48.83 19.98
CA ARG A 307 -9.02 -48.28 20.79
C ARG A 307 -8.89 -46.77 20.85
N SER A 308 -9.85 -46.05 20.28
CA SER A 308 -10.04 -44.63 20.60
C SER A 308 -10.75 -44.54 21.96
N ALA A 309 -9.96 -44.28 23.02
CA ALA A 309 -10.49 -43.81 24.29
C ALA A 309 -10.41 -42.28 24.31
N THR A 310 -11.43 -41.63 24.87
CA THR A 310 -11.64 -40.18 24.94
C THR A 310 -10.56 -39.38 25.68
N THR A 311 -9.46 -40.00 26.08
CA THR A 311 -8.24 -39.38 26.60
C THR A 311 -7.08 -40.32 26.28
N ALA A 312 -6.26 -39.98 25.28
CA ALA A 312 -5.00 -40.65 25.02
C ALA A 312 -3.87 -39.71 25.46
N GLU A 313 -3.29 -39.95 26.64
CA GLU A 313 -1.93 -39.48 26.93
C GLU A 313 -0.98 -40.32 26.07
N VAL A 314 -0.34 -39.68 25.08
CA VAL A 314 0.73 -40.31 24.31
C VAL A 314 2.05 -39.70 24.78
N GLU A 315 2.90 -40.58 25.31
CA GLU A 315 4.24 -40.27 25.80
C GLU A 315 5.06 -39.56 24.72
N SER A 316 5.69 -38.45 25.11
CA SER A 316 6.43 -37.58 24.22
C SER A 316 7.64 -38.28 23.61
N GLY A 317 7.70 -38.32 22.27
CA GLY A 317 8.98 -38.38 21.58
C GLY A 317 8.98 -39.19 20.30
N VAL A 318 8.62 -38.55 19.18
CA VAL A 318 9.32 -38.77 17.91
C VAL A 318 9.33 -37.45 17.13
N THR A 319 10.48 -36.77 17.13
CA THR A 319 10.87 -35.80 16.11
C THR A 319 11.10 -36.54 14.79
N GLY A 320 10.49 -36.09 13.69
CA GLY A 320 10.76 -36.63 12.36
C GLY A 320 11.09 -35.53 11.36
N GLU A 321 12.36 -35.44 10.95
CA GLU A 321 12.67 -34.99 9.59
C GLU A 321 12.23 -36.13 8.64
N ASN A 322 11.15 -35.91 7.88
CA ASN A 322 10.69 -36.72 6.75
C ASN A 322 10.03 -38.10 7.05
N GLY A 323 8.90 -38.10 7.76
CA GLY A 323 7.93 -39.21 7.82
C GLY A 323 6.48 -38.68 7.97
N PRO A 324 5.42 -39.49 7.75
CA PRO A 324 4.05 -39.01 7.81
C PRO A 324 3.73 -38.52 9.23
N ALA A 325 3.49 -37.21 9.35
CA ALA A 325 3.11 -36.59 10.61
C ALA A 325 1.70 -37.06 10.99
N TRP A 326 1.61 -38.00 11.94
CA TRP A 326 0.34 -38.43 12.49
C TRP A 326 -0.28 -37.28 13.28
N VAL A 327 -1.47 -36.84 12.88
CA VAL A 327 -2.18 -35.76 13.56
C VAL A 327 -2.73 -36.32 14.88
N THR A 328 -2.20 -35.85 16.01
CA THR A 328 -2.73 -36.18 17.33
C THR A 328 -4.09 -35.48 17.54
N PRO A 329 -4.98 -36.00 18.40
CA PRO A 329 -6.22 -35.30 18.78
C PRO A 329 -5.95 -33.88 19.30
N GLU A 330 -4.83 -33.67 20.00
CA GLU A 330 -4.39 -32.36 20.45
C GLU A 330 -4.08 -31.41 19.28
N ASN A 331 -3.40 -31.89 18.23
CA ASN A 331 -3.13 -31.10 17.03
C ASN A 331 -4.42 -30.74 16.28
N LEU A 332 -5.45 -31.59 16.30
CA LEU A 332 -6.78 -31.27 15.74
C LEU A 332 -7.51 -30.20 16.57
N VAL A 333 -7.45 -30.29 17.89
CA VAL A 333 -8.04 -29.29 18.80
C VAL A 333 -7.33 -27.94 18.65
N LEU A 334 -5.99 -27.94 18.57
CA LEU A 334 -5.21 -26.73 18.33
C LEU A 334 -5.53 -26.11 16.97
N ALA A 335 -5.64 -26.92 15.91
CA ALA A 335 -6.02 -26.44 14.59
C ALA A 335 -7.45 -25.87 14.57
N PHE A 336 -8.40 -26.52 15.25
CA PHE A 336 -9.78 -26.02 15.36
C PHE A 336 -9.85 -24.70 16.12
N ASN A 337 -9.16 -24.60 17.27
CA ASN A 337 -9.10 -23.36 18.05
C ASN A 337 -8.48 -22.23 17.24
N PHE A 338 -7.38 -22.51 16.53
CA PHE A 338 -6.75 -21.54 15.65
C PHE A 338 -7.71 -21.02 14.57
N ILE A 339 -8.47 -21.90 13.91
CA ILE A 339 -9.45 -21.50 12.89
C ILE A 339 -10.58 -20.65 13.50
N GLU A 340 -11.06 -21.02 14.68
CA GLU A 340 -12.11 -20.25 15.37
C GLU A 340 -11.60 -18.88 15.82
N ASP A 341 -10.39 -18.79 16.36
CA ASP A 341 -9.78 -17.53 16.76
C ASP A 341 -9.51 -16.64 15.54
N TRP A 342 -9.04 -17.23 14.44
CA TRP A 342 -8.85 -16.53 13.18
C TRP A 342 -10.18 -15.99 12.62
N ARG A 343 -11.25 -16.78 12.64
CA ARG A 343 -12.59 -16.33 12.23
C ARG A 343 -13.09 -15.19 13.12
N LYS A 344 -12.92 -15.29 14.44
CA LYS A 344 -13.33 -14.26 15.40
C LYS A 344 -12.53 -12.97 15.22
N SER A 345 -11.25 -13.07 14.83
CA SER A 345 -10.42 -11.89 14.54
C SER A 345 -10.95 -11.02 13.38
N TRP A 346 -11.89 -11.54 12.58
CA TRP A 346 -12.50 -10.79 11.48
C TRP A 346 -13.74 -10.00 11.89
N ILE A 347 -14.27 -10.24 13.08
CA ILE A 347 -15.49 -9.60 13.56
C ILE A 347 -15.26 -8.10 13.67
N GLY A 348 -16.11 -7.31 13.00
CA GLY A 348 -16.04 -5.85 13.00
C GLY A 348 -14.90 -5.24 12.17
N VAL A 349 -14.14 -6.04 11.41
CA VAL A 349 -13.06 -5.55 10.53
C VAL A 349 -13.61 -5.25 9.12
N PRO A 350 -13.48 -4.01 8.59
CA PRO A 350 -13.90 -3.68 7.24
C PRO A 350 -13.12 -4.47 6.19
N ARG A 351 -13.82 -5.13 5.27
CA ARG A 351 -13.22 -5.92 4.19
C ARG A 351 -13.89 -5.66 2.85
N PHE A 352 -13.09 -5.64 1.78
CA PHE A 352 -13.63 -5.58 0.43
C PHE A 352 -14.41 -6.85 0.08
N TRP A 353 -15.50 -6.67 -0.64
CA TRP A 353 -16.42 -7.73 -0.99
C TRP A 353 -16.62 -7.83 -2.50
N ARG A 354 -16.63 -9.08 -2.98
CA ARG A 354 -16.65 -9.43 -4.41
C ARG A 354 -18.04 -9.40 -5.06
N SER A 355 -19.09 -9.07 -4.31
CA SER A 355 -20.48 -9.13 -4.79
C SER A 355 -21.30 -7.93 -4.30
N THR A 356 -22.44 -7.68 -4.91
CA THR A 356 -23.42 -6.68 -4.48
C THR A 356 -24.45 -7.25 -3.50
N THR A 357 -24.46 -8.57 -3.30
CA THR A 357 -25.32 -9.23 -2.31
C THR A 357 -24.55 -9.43 -1.02
N LEU A 358 -25.16 -9.04 0.11
CA LEU A 358 -24.57 -9.22 1.42
C LEU A 358 -24.48 -10.72 1.77
N PRO A 359 -23.31 -11.25 2.14
CA PRO A 359 -23.19 -12.63 2.58
C PRO A 359 -23.86 -12.82 3.95
N PRO A 360 -24.25 -14.06 4.33
CA PRO A 360 -24.79 -14.33 5.64
C PRO A 360 -23.85 -13.85 6.74
N ASN A 361 -24.40 -13.38 7.86
CA ASN A 361 -23.64 -12.95 9.03
C ASN A 361 -22.73 -11.74 8.83
N HIS A 362 -23.04 -10.92 7.83
CA HIS A 362 -22.34 -9.67 7.58
C HIS A 362 -23.34 -8.50 7.60
N ALA A 363 -22.81 -7.29 7.71
CA ALA A 363 -23.55 -6.05 7.56
C ALA A 363 -22.82 -5.09 6.63
N TRP A 364 -23.58 -4.17 6.03
CA TRP A 364 -23.04 -3.00 5.35
C TRP A 364 -22.61 -1.97 6.40
N PRO A 365 -21.43 -1.34 6.25
CA PRO A 365 -21.03 -0.20 7.07
C PRO A 365 -21.76 1.07 6.60
N ASP A 366 -23.07 1.11 6.84
CA ASP A 366 -24.00 2.16 6.40
C ASP A 366 -24.59 2.99 7.55
N GLY A 367 -24.06 2.84 8.77
CA GLY A 367 -24.62 3.46 9.96
C GLY A 367 -25.79 2.71 10.59
N SER A 368 -26.17 1.52 10.09
CA SER A 368 -27.22 0.70 10.69
C SER A 368 -26.87 0.24 12.10
N PHE A 369 -27.92 -0.04 12.90
CA PHE A 369 -27.78 -0.56 14.26
C PHE A 369 -27.70 -2.09 14.25
N ILE A 370 -26.74 -2.64 14.99
CA ILE A 370 -26.56 -4.08 15.21
C ILE A 370 -26.77 -4.41 16.68
N SER A 371 -27.78 -5.24 16.95
CA SER A 371 -28.12 -5.72 18.30
C SER A 371 -27.14 -6.78 18.80
N PHE A 372 -26.70 -6.65 20.04
CA PHE A 372 -25.89 -7.66 20.71
C PHE A 372 -26.66 -8.93 21.07
N ALA A 373 -27.99 -8.86 21.17
CA ALA A 373 -28.82 -10.05 21.41
C ALA A 373 -28.82 -10.97 20.19
N ASP A 374 -28.81 -10.41 18.98
CA ASP A 374 -28.80 -11.18 17.74
C ASP A 374 -27.39 -11.65 17.37
N TRP A 375 -26.36 -10.89 17.80
CA TRP A 375 -24.94 -11.12 17.49
C TRP A 375 -24.08 -11.20 18.76
N PRO A 376 -24.13 -12.33 19.49
CA PRO A 376 -23.42 -12.47 20.77
C PRO A 376 -21.89 -12.47 20.63
N GLU A 377 -21.35 -12.95 19.51
CA GLU A 377 -19.90 -12.89 19.27
C GLU A 377 -19.41 -11.47 18.98
N PHE A 378 -20.24 -10.63 18.32
CA PHE A 378 -19.96 -9.21 18.17
C PHE A 378 -19.92 -8.50 19.52
N LYS A 379 -20.86 -8.84 20.42
CA LYS A 379 -20.84 -8.37 21.81
C LYS A 379 -19.58 -8.81 22.55
N ALA A 380 -19.15 -10.06 22.38
CA ALA A 380 -17.95 -10.56 23.04
C ALA A 380 -16.68 -9.77 22.65
N VAL A 381 -16.57 -9.35 21.38
CA VAL A 381 -15.50 -8.45 20.93
C VAL A 381 -15.62 -7.07 21.56
N TYR A 382 -16.84 -6.53 21.68
CA TYR A 382 -17.09 -5.26 22.36
C TYR A 382 -16.72 -5.32 23.85
N ASP A 383 -17.16 -6.34 24.57
CA ASP A 383 -16.88 -6.54 26.00
C ASP A 383 -15.38 -6.77 26.28
N ALA A 384 -14.63 -7.28 25.29
CA ALA A 384 -13.18 -7.48 25.35
C ALA A 384 -12.38 -6.25 24.89
N ASP A 385 -13.01 -5.07 24.82
CA ASP A 385 -12.40 -3.81 24.38
C ASP A 385 -11.84 -3.85 22.93
N GLY A 386 -12.34 -4.76 22.08
CA GLY A 386 -11.84 -4.95 20.72
C GLY A 386 -12.07 -3.76 19.77
N PHE A 387 -12.95 -2.83 20.15
CA PHE A 387 -13.22 -1.59 19.41
C PHE A 387 -12.60 -0.34 20.05
N ALA A 388 -11.69 -0.50 21.02
CA ALA A 388 -11.01 0.61 21.68
C ALA A 388 -10.35 1.55 20.66
N GLY A 389 -10.55 2.86 20.82
CA GLY A 389 -10.08 3.90 19.89
C GLY A 389 -10.95 4.08 18.63
N MET A 390 -11.85 3.13 18.33
CA MET A 390 -12.79 3.17 17.22
C MET A 390 -14.25 3.36 17.68
N LEU A 391 -14.46 3.70 18.96
CA LEU A 391 -15.77 3.98 19.55
C LEU A 391 -15.97 5.48 19.80
N MET A 392 -17.13 5.99 19.43
CA MET A 392 -17.64 7.28 19.87
C MET A 392 -18.35 7.17 21.23
N PRO A 393 -18.47 8.27 21.99
CA PRO A 393 -19.39 8.36 23.11
C PRO A 393 -20.83 8.02 22.66
N TRP A 394 -21.59 7.34 23.52
CA TRP A 394 -22.99 7.00 23.23
C TRP A 394 -23.86 8.25 23.02
N ASP A 395 -23.52 9.33 23.73
CA ASP A 395 -24.14 10.66 23.73
C ASP A 395 -23.48 11.66 22.78
N ALA A 396 -22.64 11.19 21.85
CA ALA A 396 -22.01 12.05 20.85
C ALA A 396 -23.03 12.92 20.11
N ASP A 397 -22.78 14.23 20.04
CA ASP A 397 -23.65 15.16 19.30
C ASP A 397 -23.54 15.00 17.78
N SER A 398 -24.42 15.66 17.02
CA SER A 398 -24.45 15.55 15.56
C SER A 398 -23.15 15.99 14.89
N ALA A 399 -22.43 16.96 15.46
CA ALA A 399 -21.17 17.45 14.92
C ALA A 399 -20.05 16.40 15.10
N THR A 400 -19.98 15.80 16.28
CA THR A 400 -19.04 14.72 16.61
C THR A 400 -19.29 13.51 15.73
N GLN A 401 -20.56 13.12 15.55
CA GLN A 401 -20.93 12.03 14.65
C GLN A 401 -20.50 12.32 13.20
N ALA A 402 -20.79 13.52 12.68
CA ALA A 402 -20.43 13.92 11.32
C ALA A 402 -18.90 13.96 11.10
N ALA A 403 -18.12 14.33 12.12
CA ALA A 403 -16.66 14.35 12.04
C ALA A 403 -16.02 12.94 12.11
N ASN A 404 -16.74 11.94 12.63
CA ASN A 404 -16.21 10.62 12.95
C ASN A 404 -16.97 9.47 12.25
N LEU A 405 -17.20 9.60 10.94
CA LEU A 405 -17.98 8.61 10.16
C LEU A 405 -17.37 7.20 10.20
N GLY A 406 -16.07 7.06 10.45
CA GLY A 406 -15.38 5.77 10.51
C GLY A 406 -15.45 5.06 11.87
N LYS A 407 -16.09 5.64 12.90
CA LYS A 407 -16.18 5.05 14.25
C LYS A 407 -17.53 4.38 14.49
N PHE A 408 -17.53 3.36 15.35
CA PHE A 408 -18.74 2.75 15.90
C PHE A 408 -19.35 3.65 16.97
N ARG A 409 -20.66 3.60 17.16
CA ARG A 409 -21.34 4.35 18.24
C ARG A 409 -22.26 3.45 19.05
N PRO A 410 -22.10 3.36 20.38
CA PRO A 410 -23.07 2.68 21.22
C PRO A 410 -24.44 3.39 21.21
N ASP A 411 -25.51 2.63 21.34
CA ASP A 411 -26.88 3.18 21.34
C ASP A 411 -27.26 3.89 22.64
N ALA A 412 -26.68 3.48 23.76
CA ALA A 412 -26.96 4.01 25.09
C ALA A 412 -25.77 3.86 26.04
N ALA A 413 -25.87 4.46 27.24
CA ALA A 413 -24.86 4.32 28.30
C ALA A 413 -24.62 2.86 28.74
N ASN A 414 -25.66 2.04 28.68
CA ASN A 414 -25.59 0.59 28.81
C ASN A 414 -25.95 -0.01 27.44
N PRO A 415 -24.98 -0.25 26.57
CA PRO A 415 -25.26 -0.52 25.17
C PRO A 415 -26.00 -1.84 24.96
N THR A 416 -27.04 -1.80 24.13
CA THR A 416 -27.72 -3.00 23.63
C THR A 416 -27.22 -3.41 22.25
N GLY A 417 -26.43 -2.54 21.62
CA GLY A 417 -25.77 -2.79 20.34
C GLY A 417 -24.91 -1.61 19.92
N LEU A 418 -24.40 -1.65 18.69
CA LEU A 418 -23.61 -0.57 18.10
C LEU A 418 -24.22 -0.13 16.77
N TYR A 419 -24.21 1.18 16.53
CA TYR A 419 -24.30 1.73 15.19
C TYR A 419 -22.96 1.54 14.48
N LEU A 420 -23.01 1.01 13.26
CA LEU A 420 -21.83 0.75 12.44
C LEU A 420 -21.21 2.05 11.92
N PRO A 421 -19.91 2.04 11.53
CA PRO A 421 -19.31 3.11 10.75
C PRO A 421 -20.07 3.34 9.46
N LEU A 422 -20.08 4.57 8.97
CA LEU A 422 -20.57 4.95 7.66
C LEU A 422 -19.37 5.02 6.71
N HIS A 423 -19.09 3.96 5.93
CA HIS A 423 -18.00 3.94 4.94
C HIS A 423 -18.47 4.22 3.51
N GLY A 424 -19.78 4.23 3.26
CA GLY A 424 -20.34 4.44 1.93
C GLY A 424 -19.95 5.80 1.33
N GLY A 425 -19.43 5.79 0.09
CA GLY A 425 -19.09 7.01 -0.66
C GLY A 425 -17.76 7.67 -0.29
N GLN A 426 -16.89 7.00 0.47
CA GLN A 426 -15.65 7.56 1.00
C GLN A 426 -14.42 6.79 0.51
N PHE A 427 -13.26 7.44 0.54
CA PHE A 427 -11.96 6.78 0.37
C PHE A 427 -11.36 6.39 1.72
N PHE A 428 -10.69 5.24 1.75
CA PHE A 428 -9.86 4.87 2.89
C PHE A 428 -8.50 5.56 2.80
N ARG A 429 -8.08 6.16 3.91
CA ARG A 429 -6.72 6.63 4.13
C ARG A 429 -6.14 5.86 5.32
N ALA A 430 -4.90 5.40 5.18
CA ALA A 430 -4.21 4.75 6.29
C ALA A 430 -4.06 5.73 7.46
N TRP A 431 -4.46 5.29 8.65
CA TRP A 431 -4.23 6.01 9.89
C TRP A 431 -2.80 5.73 10.40
N VAL A 432 -2.13 6.77 10.92
CA VAL A 432 -0.76 6.68 11.44
C VAL A 432 -0.75 7.16 12.89
N LEU A 433 -0.25 6.31 13.79
CA LEU A 433 -0.12 6.60 15.21
C LEU A 433 0.73 7.87 15.45
N GLY A 434 0.26 8.77 16.32
CA GLY A 434 1.01 9.97 16.75
C GLY A 434 0.95 11.16 15.79
N THR A 435 0.06 11.13 14.80
CA THR A 435 -0.21 12.28 13.92
C THR A 435 -1.47 13.03 14.37
N ASP A 436 -1.66 14.27 13.90
CA ASP A 436 -2.77 15.18 14.31
C ASP A 436 -4.18 14.68 13.92
N ARG A 437 -4.34 13.44 13.43
CA ARG A 437 -5.61 12.92 12.92
C ARG A 437 -6.05 11.68 13.67
N GLU A 438 -7.27 11.73 14.18
CA GLU A 438 -7.89 10.62 14.89
C GLU A 438 -8.31 9.49 13.94
N ALA A 439 -8.14 8.25 14.38
CA ALA A 439 -8.64 7.08 13.66
C ALA A 439 -10.17 7.16 13.54
N GLY A 440 -10.70 6.88 12.34
CA GLY A 440 -12.14 6.95 12.07
C GLY A 440 -12.70 8.35 11.81
N SER A 441 -11.87 9.41 11.76
CA SER A 441 -12.29 10.73 11.30
C SER A 441 -12.58 10.76 9.79
N TRP A 442 -13.54 11.59 9.37
CA TRP A 442 -13.86 11.85 7.94
C TRP A 442 -13.26 13.18 7.48
N GLN A 443 -13.04 13.31 6.16
CA GLN A 443 -12.53 14.52 5.51
C GLN A 443 -13.36 14.80 4.25
N GLU A 444 -13.64 16.07 4.01
CA GLU A 444 -14.13 16.55 2.72
C GLU A 444 -13.06 16.41 1.63
N ASP A 445 -13.49 16.41 0.37
CA ASP A 445 -12.54 16.50 -0.73
C ASP A 445 -11.85 17.88 -0.71
N ALA A 446 -10.55 17.88 -0.97
CA ALA A 446 -9.75 19.10 -0.94
C ALA A 446 -8.81 19.13 -2.13
N LEU A 447 -8.71 20.31 -2.75
CA LEU A 447 -7.73 20.63 -3.78
C LEU A 447 -6.78 21.69 -3.23
N GLN A 448 -5.48 21.47 -3.41
CA GLN A 448 -4.47 22.46 -3.04
C GLN A 448 -4.72 23.75 -3.83
N GLY A 449 -4.75 24.89 -3.12
CA GLY A 449 -4.84 26.20 -3.74
C GLY A 449 -3.72 26.38 -4.77
N HIS A 450 -4.07 26.80 -5.97
CA HIS A 450 -3.14 27.00 -7.08
C HIS A 450 -3.58 28.19 -7.94
N VAL A 451 -2.65 28.70 -8.75
CA VAL A 451 -2.89 29.84 -9.65
C VAL A 451 -2.63 29.43 -11.09
N HIS A 452 -3.38 30.02 -12.02
CA HIS A 452 -3.17 29.87 -13.47
C HIS A 452 -2.81 31.22 -14.07
N GLY A 453 -1.82 31.23 -14.97
CA GLY A 453 -1.52 32.39 -15.80
C GLY A 453 -2.54 32.52 -16.93
N TYR A 454 -3.09 33.71 -17.15
CA TYR A 454 -4.02 33.97 -18.25
C TYR A 454 -3.26 34.32 -19.54
N GLY A 455 -3.28 33.42 -20.53
CA GLY A 455 -2.74 33.67 -21.87
C GLY A 455 -3.67 34.57 -22.68
N GLY A 456 -3.54 35.89 -22.54
CA GLY A 456 -4.39 36.83 -23.29
C GLY A 456 -4.39 38.26 -22.80
N ALA A 457 -3.24 38.85 -22.49
CA ALA A 457 -3.09 40.30 -22.46
C ALA A 457 -1.84 40.66 -23.26
N SER A 458 -2.06 41.15 -24.48
CA SER A 458 -1.08 42.00 -25.15
C SER A 458 -0.64 43.09 -24.16
N GLU A 459 0.67 43.24 -23.99
CA GLU A 459 1.38 44.45 -23.57
C GLU A 459 0.55 45.51 -22.81
N ARG A 460 0.88 45.73 -21.53
CA ARG A 460 0.38 46.76 -20.60
C ARG A 460 -0.73 46.36 -19.63
N GLN A 461 -0.51 45.31 -18.85
CA GLN A 461 -1.16 45.27 -17.54
C GLN A 461 -0.19 44.71 -16.50
N ASN A 462 0.11 45.58 -15.54
CA ASN A 462 1.09 45.42 -14.49
C ASN A 462 1.04 44.04 -13.84
N TYR A 463 2.21 43.43 -13.69
CA TYR A 463 2.49 42.45 -12.65
C TYR A 463 2.31 43.15 -11.31
N VAL A 464 1.06 43.25 -10.88
CA VAL A 464 0.74 43.38 -9.47
C VAL A 464 0.45 41.95 -9.05
N ASN A 465 1.12 41.46 -8.01
CA ASN A 465 0.60 40.38 -7.15
C ASN A 465 -0.68 40.84 -6.45
N ALA A 466 -1.65 41.31 -7.24
CA ALA A 466 -3.02 41.53 -6.87
C ALA A 466 -3.83 40.40 -7.51
N PRO A 467 -4.87 39.88 -6.84
CA PRO A 467 -5.83 39.01 -7.49
C PRO A 467 -6.61 39.85 -8.52
N ILE A 468 -6.07 40.02 -9.73
CA ILE A 468 -6.70 40.81 -10.78
C ILE A 468 -7.78 39.95 -11.45
N MET A 469 -8.99 40.00 -10.89
CA MET A 469 -10.23 39.66 -11.59
C MET A 469 -10.47 40.73 -12.67
N LEU A 470 -10.08 40.45 -13.91
CA LEU A 470 -10.29 41.36 -15.03
C LEU A 470 -11.76 41.31 -15.52
N SER A 471 -12.58 42.28 -15.13
CA SER A 471 -13.73 42.69 -15.95
C SER A 471 -13.35 43.92 -16.78
N VAL A 472 -13.07 43.73 -18.07
CA VAL A 472 -13.13 44.84 -19.02
C VAL A 472 -14.59 45.03 -19.41
N ALA A 473 -15.27 45.91 -18.69
CA ALA A 473 -16.45 46.63 -19.17
C ALA A 473 -16.32 48.06 -18.62
N PRO A 474 -16.43 49.10 -19.45
CA PRO A 474 -16.50 50.46 -18.93
C PRO A 474 -17.86 50.60 -18.24
N ILE A 475 -17.87 50.47 -16.91
CA ILE A 475 -19.06 50.68 -16.08
C ILE A 475 -18.86 51.99 -15.32
N ASP A 476 -19.70 52.93 -15.68
CA ASP A 476 -20.12 54.13 -14.96
C ASP A 476 -20.14 53.97 -13.43
N ASN A 477 -19.12 54.57 -12.81
CA ASN A 477 -18.89 55.06 -11.44
C ASN A 477 -19.88 54.93 -10.26
N ASN A 478 -20.98 54.15 -10.25
CA ASN A 478 -21.89 54.17 -9.08
C ASN A 478 -22.61 52.86 -8.71
N GLY A 479 -22.10 51.69 -9.11
CA GLY A 479 -22.67 50.39 -8.69
C GLY A 479 -21.69 49.58 -7.85
N ILE A 480 -22.05 49.26 -6.60
CA ILE A 480 -21.37 48.22 -5.81
C ILE A 480 -21.55 46.89 -6.55
N VAL A 481 -20.50 46.41 -7.22
CA VAL A 481 -20.51 45.11 -7.89
C VAL A 481 -20.26 44.03 -6.85
N SER A 482 -21.33 43.33 -6.48
CA SER A 482 -21.24 42.07 -5.74
C SER A 482 -20.40 41.07 -6.56
N MET A 483 -19.37 40.47 -5.95
CA MET A 483 -18.40 39.53 -6.55
C MET A 483 -19.01 38.22 -7.08
N THR A 484 -20.31 38.16 -7.33
CA THR A 484 -21.04 36.90 -7.40
C THR A 484 -21.09 36.28 -8.79
N ASN A 485 -20.71 36.94 -9.90
CA ASN A 485 -20.99 36.37 -11.24
C ASN A 485 -20.00 36.72 -12.37
N ALA A 486 -18.70 36.83 -12.09
CA ALA A 486 -17.68 36.81 -13.16
C ALA A 486 -17.16 35.38 -13.39
N GLN A 487 -18.04 34.40 -13.57
CA GLN A 487 -17.66 33.09 -14.10
C GLN A 487 -17.39 33.22 -15.60
N LYS A 488 -16.20 33.70 -15.98
CA LYS A 488 -15.68 33.30 -17.30
C LYS A 488 -15.32 31.83 -17.16
N GLN A 489 -16.06 30.96 -17.85
CA GLN A 489 -15.67 29.57 -18.12
C GLN A 489 -14.40 29.59 -18.99
N ALA A 490 -13.27 29.96 -18.40
CA ALA A 490 -11.98 29.78 -19.03
C ALA A 490 -11.65 28.29 -18.87
N TYR A 491 -11.82 27.52 -19.93
CA TYR A 491 -11.30 26.17 -19.98
C TYR A 491 -9.78 26.26 -19.76
N VAL A 492 -9.31 25.75 -18.62
CA VAL A 492 -7.88 25.66 -18.30
C VAL A 492 -7.28 24.56 -19.18
N SER A 493 -7.03 24.89 -20.44
CA SER A 493 -6.36 24.01 -21.39
C SER A 493 -5.26 24.80 -22.07
N ASP A 494 -4.04 24.31 -21.96
CA ASP A 494 -2.90 24.80 -22.71
C ASP A 494 -2.75 24.11 -24.08
N GLY A 495 -3.70 23.22 -24.43
CA GLY A 495 -3.68 22.42 -25.65
C GLY A 495 -2.53 21.40 -25.74
N ALA A 496 -1.64 21.34 -24.73
CA ALA A 496 -0.43 20.52 -24.72
C ALA A 496 -0.52 19.35 -23.72
N HIS A 497 -1.26 19.51 -22.61
CA HIS A 497 -1.42 18.50 -21.56
C HIS A 497 -2.82 17.88 -21.51
N GLY A 498 -3.55 17.94 -22.63
CA GLY A 498 -4.89 17.34 -22.79
C GLY A 498 -6.03 18.27 -22.36
N THR A 499 -7.26 17.74 -22.43
CA THR A 499 -8.45 18.45 -21.98
C THR A 499 -8.52 18.40 -20.44
N PRO A 500 -8.69 19.53 -19.74
CA PRO A 500 -8.88 19.53 -18.30
C PRO A 500 -10.06 18.63 -17.91
N ARG A 501 -9.82 17.69 -16.99
CA ARG A 501 -10.85 16.82 -16.42
C ARG A 501 -11.53 17.57 -15.29
N ILE A 502 -12.76 18.03 -15.52
CA ILE A 502 -13.57 18.75 -14.53
C ILE A 502 -14.75 17.86 -14.15
N ALA A 503 -14.99 17.70 -12.86
CA ALA A 503 -16.11 16.97 -12.30
C ALA A 503 -16.70 17.72 -11.09
N SER A 504 -17.85 17.28 -10.59
CA SER A 504 -18.44 17.81 -9.36
C SER A 504 -17.61 17.47 -8.12
N ASP A 505 -16.77 16.43 -8.20
CA ASP A 505 -16.03 15.88 -7.06
C ASP A 505 -14.54 15.85 -7.39
N THR A 506 -13.69 16.26 -6.43
CA THR A 506 -12.23 16.13 -6.57
C THR A 506 -11.81 14.73 -6.15
N ARG A 507 -11.41 13.90 -7.13
CA ARG A 507 -10.89 12.54 -6.84
C ARG A 507 -9.89 12.06 -7.88
N PRO A 508 -8.91 11.23 -7.49
CA PRO A 508 -8.13 10.46 -8.45
C PRO A 508 -9.01 9.41 -9.14
N GLU A 509 -8.48 8.81 -10.20
CA GLU A 509 -9.08 7.63 -10.83
C GLU A 509 -9.21 6.49 -9.80
N ASN A 510 -10.37 5.81 -9.78
CA ASN A 510 -10.71 4.83 -8.75
C ASN A 510 -11.77 3.83 -9.22
N THR A 511 -11.89 2.73 -8.47
CA THR A 511 -12.92 1.69 -8.63
C THR A 511 -13.80 1.67 -7.38
N ILE A 512 -15.11 1.55 -7.59
CA ILE A 512 -16.09 1.43 -6.49
C ILE A 512 -16.26 -0.05 -6.15
N VAL A 513 -15.78 -0.45 -4.97
CA VAL A 513 -15.84 -1.83 -4.47
C VAL A 513 -16.66 -1.87 -3.17
N PRO A 514 -17.60 -2.82 -3.02
CA PRO A 514 -18.36 -2.96 -1.79
C PRO A 514 -17.47 -3.29 -0.58
N VAL A 515 -17.83 -2.77 0.59
CA VAL A 515 -17.16 -3.07 1.88
C VAL A 515 -18.18 -3.67 2.83
N ILE A 516 -17.81 -4.72 3.56
CA ILE A 516 -18.68 -5.41 4.52
C ILE A 516 -17.99 -5.59 5.87
N LEU A 517 -18.78 -5.79 6.91
CA LEU A 517 -18.35 -6.15 8.27
C LEU A 517 -18.88 -7.53 8.62
N TYR A 518 -18.00 -8.43 9.08
CA TYR A 518 -18.43 -9.71 9.63
C TYR A 518 -18.90 -9.53 11.08
N LEU A 519 -20.05 -10.11 11.44
CA LEU A 519 -20.66 -9.95 12.76
C LEU A 519 -20.45 -11.16 13.69
N GLY A 520 -19.87 -12.24 13.19
CA GLY A 520 -19.74 -13.49 13.94
C GLY A 520 -20.91 -14.44 13.69
N ARG A 521 -21.11 -15.41 14.58
CA ARG A 521 -22.27 -16.32 14.54
C ARG A 521 -23.48 -15.67 15.23
N PRO A 522 -24.69 -15.79 14.64
CA PRO A 522 -25.89 -15.29 15.27
C PRO A 522 -26.27 -16.17 16.48
N ALA A 523 -27.15 -15.65 17.33
CA ALA A 523 -27.68 -16.31 18.52
C ALA A 523 -28.48 -17.60 18.24
#